data_AF-A0A6G3WSV8-F1
#
_entry.id   AF-A0A6G3WSV8-F1
#
_cell.length_a   1.000
_cell.length_b   1.000
_cell.length_c   1.000
_cell.angle_alpha   90.00
_cell.angle_beta   90.00
_cell.angle_gamma   90.00
#
_symmetry.space_group_name_H-M   'P 1'
#
loop_
_entity.id
_entity.type
_entity.pdbx_description
1 polymer ?
#
loop_
_entity_poly.entity_id
_entity_poly.type
_entity_poly.pdbx_seq_one_letter_code
_entity_poly.pdbx_strand_id
1 'polypeptide(L)'
;SSADNDAWIDRKRKVVERYGESSYLVGSRFRAKGTTFEESSRLDPDTYAAHGGSFPIAVESAGVIGTVTVSGLPQAEDHAMVVEALEQFAATTGA
;
A
#
# COMPACT_ATOMS: atom_id res chain seq x y z
N SER A 1 -5.85 -8.78 -15.77
CA SER A 1 -6.37 -8.99 -14.41
C SER A 1 -6.47 -10.48 -14.17
N SER A 2 -5.85 -10.99 -13.11
CA SER A 2 -5.84 -12.41 -12.73
C SER A 2 -6.21 -12.54 -11.26
N ALA A 3 -6.67 -13.72 -10.83
CA ALA A 3 -7.00 -14.00 -9.43
C ALA A 3 -5.81 -13.75 -8.47
N ASP A 4 -4.57 -13.92 -8.97
CA ASP A 4 -3.37 -13.59 -8.21
C ASP A 4 -3.30 -12.10 -7.87
N ASN A 5 -3.69 -11.21 -8.80
CA ASN A 5 -3.72 -9.77 -8.53
C ASN A 5 -4.73 -9.41 -7.44
N ASP A 6 -5.88 -10.09 -7.38
CA ASP A 6 -6.89 -9.86 -6.34
C ASP A 6 -6.34 -10.26 -4.96
N ALA A 7 -5.66 -11.42 -4.87
CA ALA A 7 -4.99 -11.85 -3.64
C ALA A 7 -3.91 -10.86 -3.19
N TRP A 8 -3.12 -10.34 -4.13
CA TRP A 8 -2.12 -9.30 -3.85
C TRP A 8 -2.75 -7.99 -3.37
N ILE A 9 -3.85 -7.55 -3.99
CA ILE A 9 -4.60 -6.36 -3.57
C ILE A 9 -5.02 -6.51 -2.10
N ASP A 10 -5.62 -7.64 -1.74
CA ASP A 10 -6.08 -7.88 -0.37
C ASP A 10 -4.93 -7.88 0.65
N ARG A 11 -3.80 -8.51 0.32
CA ARG A 11 -2.63 -8.56 1.22
C ARG A 11 -2.01 -7.19 1.44
N LYS A 12 -1.87 -6.37 0.39
CA LYS A 12 -1.32 -5.01 0.48
C LYS A 12 -2.28 -4.09 1.24
N ARG A 13 -3.59 -4.16 0.96
CA ARG A 13 -4.64 -3.41 1.67
C ARG A 13 -4.59 -3.65 3.18
N LYS A 14 -4.49 -4.90 3.62
CA LYS A 14 -4.44 -5.25 5.06
C LYS A 14 -3.22 -4.66 5.77
N VAL A 15 -2.10 -4.47 5.07
CA VAL A 15 -0.95 -3.73 5.63
C VAL A 15 -1.32 -2.28 5.89
N VAL A 16 -1.94 -1.61 4.93
CA VAL A 16 -2.35 -0.21 5.10
C VAL A 16 -3.41 -0.05 6.18
N GLU A 17 -4.41 -0.93 6.23
CA GLU A 17 -5.44 -0.93 7.29
C GLU A 17 -4.83 -1.10 8.69
N ARG A 18 -3.77 -1.91 8.81
CA ARG A 18 -3.09 -2.15 10.08
C ARG A 18 -2.17 -1.01 10.51
N TYR A 19 -1.41 -0.45 9.58
CA TYR A 19 -0.32 0.50 9.90
C TYR A 19 -0.68 1.96 9.64
N GLY A 20 -1.77 2.24 8.89
CA GLY A 20 -2.17 3.60 8.52
C GLY A 20 -1.20 4.30 7.56
N GLU A 21 -0.34 3.53 6.89
CA GLU A 21 0.77 4.01 6.07
C GLU A 21 0.84 3.24 4.76
N SER A 22 1.48 3.79 3.73
CA SER A 22 1.63 3.08 2.46
C SER A 22 2.38 1.76 2.66
N SER A 23 1.92 0.72 1.96
CA SER A 23 2.51 -0.62 2.08
C SER A 23 4.01 -0.63 1.74
N TYR A 24 4.44 0.25 0.83
CA TYR A 24 5.85 0.45 0.47
C TYR A 24 6.67 1.06 1.61
N LEU A 25 6.14 2.06 2.33
CA LEU A 25 6.82 2.67 3.47
C LEU A 25 7.03 1.65 4.58
N VAL A 26 5.99 0.86 4.89
CA VAL A 26 6.07 -0.23 5.86
C VAL A 26 7.19 -1.19 5.47
N GLY A 27 7.19 -1.73 4.25
CA GLY A 27 8.25 -2.63 3.78
C GLY A 27 9.65 -2.00 3.82
N SER A 28 9.75 -0.71 3.48
CA SER A 28 11.03 0.03 3.51
C SER A 28 11.61 0.17 4.91
N ARG A 29 10.77 0.31 5.95
CA ARG A 29 11.24 0.38 7.35
C ARG A 29 11.84 -0.93 7.85
N PHE A 30 11.38 -2.08 7.34
CA PHE A 30 12.00 -3.37 7.65
C PHE A 30 13.33 -3.51 6.89
N ARG A 31 13.36 -3.17 5.59
CA ARG A 31 14.60 -3.17 4.79
C ARG A 31 15.68 -2.28 5.40
N ALA A 32 15.31 -1.09 5.88
CA ALA A 32 16.23 -0.17 6.56
C ALA A 32 16.84 -0.75 7.84
N LYS A 33 16.19 -1.74 8.48
CA LYS A 33 16.70 -2.48 9.65
C LYS A 33 17.50 -3.73 9.26
N GLY A 34 17.75 -3.96 7.98
CA GLY A 34 18.46 -5.13 7.48
C GLY A 34 17.64 -6.42 7.50
N THR A 35 16.30 -6.32 7.47
CA THR A 35 15.38 -7.47 7.47
C THR A 35 14.26 -7.27 6.45
N THR A 36 13.36 -8.24 6.31
CA THR A 36 12.13 -8.12 5.52
C THR A 36 10.90 -8.01 6.40
N PHE A 37 9.79 -7.56 5.81
CA PHE A 37 8.51 -7.53 6.52
C PHE A 37 8.03 -8.94 6.83
N GLU A 38 8.20 -9.86 5.89
CA GLU A 38 7.83 -11.26 5.96
C GLU A 38 8.56 -11.97 7.12
N GLU A 39 9.86 -11.70 7.30
CA GLU A 39 10.66 -12.34 8.36
C GLU A 39 10.41 -11.75 9.75
N SER A 40 10.12 -10.46 9.85
CA SER A 40 10.19 -9.74 11.14
C SER A 40 8.88 -9.12 11.62
N SER A 41 7.83 -9.09 10.80
CA SER A 41 6.53 -8.53 11.22
C SER A 41 5.76 -9.46 12.18
N ARG A 42 6.10 -10.77 12.19
CA ARG A 42 5.34 -11.85 12.87
C ARG A 42 3.90 -12.01 12.35
N LEU A 43 3.58 -11.41 11.20
CA LEU A 43 2.29 -11.53 10.56
C LEU A 43 2.32 -12.67 9.54
N ASP A 44 1.16 -13.27 9.31
CA ASP A 44 0.99 -14.30 8.30
C ASP A 44 1.26 -13.72 6.89
N PRO A 45 2.28 -14.20 6.15
CA PRO A 45 2.61 -13.70 4.81
C PRO A 45 1.51 -13.98 3.78
N ASP A 46 0.62 -14.96 4.02
CA ASP A 46 -0.52 -15.19 3.14
C ASP A 46 -1.65 -14.16 3.34
N THR A 47 -1.60 -13.43 4.45
CA THR A 47 -2.58 -12.40 4.82
C THR A 47 -2.03 -10.98 4.62
N TYR A 48 -0.72 -10.76 4.79
CA TYR A 48 -0.11 -9.43 4.75
C TYR A 48 1.11 -9.40 3.83
N ALA A 49 1.18 -8.39 2.96
CA ALA A 49 2.33 -8.18 2.08
C ALA A 49 2.70 -6.69 2.03
N ALA A 50 3.83 -6.31 2.62
CA ALA A 50 4.30 -4.93 2.64
C ALA A 50 5.08 -4.57 1.36
N HIS A 51 4.46 -4.86 0.22
CA HIS A 51 4.94 -4.52 -1.12
C HIS A 51 4.21 -3.28 -1.61
N GLY A 52 4.89 -2.44 -2.37
CA GLY A 52 4.33 -1.18 -2.88
C GLY A 52 3.06 -1.35 -3.71
N GLY A 53 2.25 -0.30 -3.72
CA GLY A 53 0.99 -0.25 -4.44
C GLY A 53 -0.25 -0.06 -3.58
N SER A 54 -0.19 0.11 -2.26
CA SER A 54 -1.38 0.43 -1.45
C SER A 54 -1.17 1.65 -0.57
N PHE A 55 -2.18 2.53 -0.48
CA PHE A 55 -2.16 3.80 0.25
C PHE A 55 -3.46 4.06 0.99
N PRO A 56 -3.39 4.70 2.18
CA PRO A 56 -4.60 5.13 2.89
C PRO A 56 -5.25 6.32 2.19
N ILE A 57 -6.58 6.32 2.11
CA ILE A 57 -7.38 7.48 1.73
C ILE A 57 -7.89 8.12 3.02
N ALA A 58 -7.38 9.31 3.32
CA ALA A 58 -7.76 10.08 4.49
C ALA A 58 -8.61 11.29 4.11
N VAL A 59 -9.65 11.56 4.90
CA VAL A 59 -10.49 12.75 4.79
C VAL A 59 -10.31 13.58 6.04
N GLU A 60 -10.17 14.90 5.86
CA GLU A 60 -10.06 15.85 6.96
C GLU A 60 -11.22 15.66 7.94
N SER A 61 -10.90 15.65 9.25
CA SER A 61 -11.84 15.39 10.35
C SER A 61 -12.48 13.99 10.43
N ALA A 62 -12.37 13.14 9.39
CA ALA A 62 -12.90 11.78 9.40
C ALA A 62 -11.82 10.69 9.57
N GLY A 63 -10.55 11.02 9.32
CA GLY A 63 -9.45 10.07 9.36
C GLY A 63 -9.39 9.19 8.11
N VAL A 64 -8.79 8.00 8.21
CA VAL A 64 -8.66 7.05 7.09
C VAL A 64 -10.00 6.35 6.86
N ILE A 65 -10.54 6.50 5.64
CA ILE A 65 -11.85 5.95 5.25
C ILE A 65 -11.76 4.74 4.31
N GLY A 66 -10.55 4.41 3.86
CA GLY A 66 -10.32 3.29 2.95
C GLY A 66 -8.90 3.30 2.40
N THR A 67 -8.69 2.52 1.33
CA THR A 67 -7.40 2.41 0.66
C THR A 67 -7.57 2.41 -0.86
N VAL A 68 -6.60 2.98 -1.56
CA VAL A 68 -6.40 2.73 -3.00
C VAL A 68 -5.28 1.71 -3.16
N THR A 69 -5.46 0.73 -4.05
CA THR A 69 -4.48 -0.34 -4.26
C THR A 69 -4.30 -0.68 -5.74
N VAL A 70 -3.04 -0.83 -6.16
CA VAL A 70 -2.59 -1.31 -7.46
C VAL A 70 -1.75 -2.57 -7.25
N SER A 71 -1.91 -3.52 -8.17
CA SER A 71 -1.10 -4.73 -8.23
C SER A 71 -0.91 -5.18 -9.68
N GLY A 72 0.33 -5.54 -10.02
CA GLY A 72 0.68 -6.15 -11.29
C GLY A 72 1.98 -5.65 -11.89
N LEU A 73 2.54 -4.56 -11.36
CA LEU A 73 3.85 -4.02 -11.74
C LEU A 73 4.92 -4.38 -10.70
N PRO A 74 6.21 -4.13 -10.98
CA PRO A 74 7.22 -4.10 -9.93
C PRO A 74 6.81 -3.17 -8.78
N GLN A 75 7.10 -3.56 -7.53
CA GLN A 75 6.53 -2.88 -6.35
C GLN A 75 6.75 -1.35 -6.30
N ALA A 76 7.88 -0.87 -6.83
CA ALA A 76 8.20 0.55 -6.86
C ALA A 76 7.35 1.28 -7.92
N GLU A 77 7.04 0.63 -9.03
CA GLU A 77 6.17 1.14 -10.09
C GLU A 77 4.71 1.11 -9.66
N ASP A 78 4.25 0.03 -9.01
CA ASP A 78 2.93 -0.03 -8.37
C ASP A 78 2.76 1.14 -7.37
N HIS A 79 3.78 1.41 -6.56
CA HIS A 79 3.78 2.54 -5.63
C HIS A 79 3.73 3.89 -6.36
N ALA A 80 4.60 4.10 -7.34
CA ALA A 80 4.68 5.34 -8.11
C ALA A 80 3.37 5.65 -8.85
N MET A 81 2.72 4.64 -9.43
CA MET A 81 1.44 4.78 -10.11
C MET A 81 0.35 5.33 -9.17
N VAL A 82 0.28 4.83 -7.94
CA VAL A 82 -0.70 5.33 -6.96
C VAL A 82 -0.38 6.77 -6.54
N VAL A 83 0.89 7.10 -6.32
CA VAL A 83 1.31 8.48 -6.01
C VAL A 83 0.88 9.42 -7.13
N GLU A 84 1.21 9.09 -8.38
CA GLU A 84 0.87 9.89 -9.55
C GLU A 84 -0.66 10.09 -9.65
N ALA A 85 -1.44 9.03 -9.49
CA ALA A 85 -2.90 9.12 -9.53
C ALA A 85 -3.49 9.99 -8.41
N LEU A 86 -2.95 9.90 -7.18
CA LEU A 86 -3.38 10.72 -6.05
C LEU A 86 -3.02 12.19 -6.24
N GLU A 87 -1.83 12.48 -6.75
CA GLU A 87 -1.39 13.85 -7.07
C GLU A 87 -2.27 14.48 -8.15
N GLN A 88 -2.59 13.74 -9.22
CA GLN A 88 -3.50 14.20 -10.28
C GLN A 88 -4.92 14.44 -9.75
N PHE A 89 -5.45 13.54 -8.92
CA PHE A 89 -6.77 13.69 -8.32
C PHE A 89 -6.84 14.92 -7.39
N ALA A 90 -5.82 15.11 -6.55
CA ALA A 90 -5.72 16.26 -5.66
C ALA A 90 -5.63 17.59 -6.46
N ALA A 91 -4.86 17.62 -7.55
CA ALA A 91 -4.77 18.78 -8.43
C ALA A 91 -6.10 19.13 -9.12
N THR A 92 -6.92 18.13 -9.44
CA THR A 92 -8.23 18.32 -10.10
C THR A 92 -9.30 18.82 -9.12
N THR A 93 -9.18 18.50 -7.83
CA THR A 93 -10.18 18.85 -6.79
C THR A 93 -9.95 20.25 -6.21
N GLY A 94 -8.89 20.94 -6.63
CA GLY A 94 -8.56 22.32 -6.25
C GLY A 94 -9.09 23.40 -7.21
N ALA A 95 -10.04 23.09 -8.09
CA ALA A 95 -10.69 24.02 -9.02
C ALA A 95 -12.17 24.25 -8.69
#